data_AF-A0A2N5GHP8-F1
#
_entry.id   AF-A0A2N5GHP8-F1
#
_cell.length_a   1.000
_cell.length_b   1.000
_cell.length_c   1.000
_cell.angle_alpha   90.00
_cell.angle_beta   90.00
_cell.angle_gamma   90.00
#
_symmetry.space_group_name_H-M   'P 1'
#
loop_
_entity.id
_entity.type
_entity.pdbx_description
1 polymer ?
#
loop_
_entity_poly.entity_id
_entity_poly.type
_entity_poly.pdbx_seq_one_letter_code
_entity_poly.pdbx_strand_id
1 'polypeptide(L)'
;MKEVLQQVRDDLENTFAHPGSASLDDSIRQLEEARQQYGDRGTMIEDVIRSVTHARNAREQLEHAGDISSTAAFGEAFVALDQAIESYTNPDNDPV
;
A
#
# COMPACT_ATOMS: atom_id res chain seq x y z
N MET A 1 13.46 -2.40 2.80
CA MET A 1 12.19 -2.85 2.16
C MET A 1 11.06 -3.05 3.16
N LYS A 2 11.19 -3.98 4.12
CA LYS A 2 10.16 -4.19 5.16
C LYS A 2 9.75 -2.90 5.88
N GLU A 3 10.73 -2.08 6.27
CA GLU A 3 10.47 -0.78 6.92
C GLU A 3 9.69 0.18 6.02
N VAL A 4 9.99 0.21 4.71
CA VAL A 4 9.23 1.03 3.75
C VAL A 4 7.78 0.55 3.67
N LEU A 5 7.57 -0.76 3.54
CA LEU A 5 6.22 -1.34 3.49
C LEU A 5 5.43 -1.08 4.78
N GLN A 6 6.08 -1.15 5.95
CA GLN A 6 5.46 -0.82 7.23
C GLN A 6 5.10 0.66 7.33
N GLN A 7 6.01 1.56 6.93
CA GLN A 7 5.72 2.99 6.90
C GLN A 7 4.53 3.30 5.99
N VAL A 8 4.48 2.71 4.79
CA VAL A 8 3.35 2.91 3.87
C VAL A 8 2.04 2.37 4.45
N ARG A 9 2.08 1.26 5.20
CA ARG A 9 0.91 0.71 5.89
C ARG A 9 0.38 1.68 6.96
N ASP A 10 1.27 2.29 7.73
CA ASP A 10 0.89 3.29 8.73
C ASP A 10 0.32 4.55 8.07
N ASP A 11 0.92 5.00 6.97
CA ASP A 11 0.42 6.13 6.18
C ASP A 11 -0.96 5.83 5.57
N LEU A 12 -1.19 4.58 5.11
CA LEU A 12 -2.47 4.11 4.60
C LEU A 12 -3.55 4.10 5.68
N GLU A 13 -3.22 3.64 6.88
CA GLU A 13 -4.12 3.67 8.04
C GLU A 13 -4.46 5.10 8.46
N ASN A 14 -3.45 5.96 8.53
CA ASN A 14 -3.64 7.37 8.84
C ASN A 14 -4.49 8.07 7.77
N THR A 15 -4.29 7.75 6.49
CA THR A 15 -5.09 8.29 5.38
C THR A 15 -6.53 7.79 5.41
N PHE A 16 -6.76 6.55 5.80
CA PHE A 16 -8.10 6.02 5.96
C PHE A 16 -8.84 6.69 7.13
N ALA A 17 -8.15 6.91 8.26
CA ALA A 17 -8.72 7.58 9.43
C ALA A 17 -8.90 9.10 9.24
N HIS A 18 -8.00 9.73 8.48
CA HIS A 18 -7.92 11.17 8.27
C HIS A 18 -7.74 11.52 6.78
N PRO A 19 -8.75 11.24 5.92
CA PRO A 19 -8.62 11.38 4.48
C PRO A 19 -8.35 12.80 4.00
N GLY A 20 -8.71 13.83 4.77
CA GLY A 20 -8.46 15.24 4.41
C GLY A 20 -7.11 15.82 4.87
N SER A 21 -6.25 15.04 5.55
CA SER A 21 -4.99 15.56 6.12
C SER A 21 -3.75 14.72 5.80
N ALA A 22 -3.93 13.47 5.38
CA ALA A 22 -2.84 12.59 4.98
C ALA A 22 -2.88 12.32 3.47
N SER A 23 -1.69 12.19 2.86
CA SER A 23 -1.52 11.80 1.46
C SER A 23 -0.62 10.58 1.35
N LEU A 24 -0.86 9.79 0.31
CA LEU A 24 -0.09 8.60 -0.04
C LEU A 24 0.93 8.85 -1.16
N ASP A 25 1.06 10.10 -1.64
CA ASP A 25 1.97 10.43 -2.74
C ASP A 25 3.44 10.10 -2.40
N ASP A 26 3.89 10.47 -1.19
CA ASP A 26 5.23 10.12 -0.71
C ASP A 26 5.40 8.60 -0.55
N SER A 27 4.38 7.93 -0.02
CA SER A 27 4.38 6.47 0.16
C SER A 27 4.49 5.74 -1.18
N ILE A 28 3.76 6.17 -2.21
CA ILE A 28 3.85 5.63 -3.58
C ILE A 28 5.25 5.85 -4.15
N ARG A 29 5.81 7.05 -4.00
CA ARG A 29 7.16 7.35 -4.48
C ARG A 29 8.22 6.47 -3.79
N GLN A 30 8.12 6.31 -2.48
CA GLN A 30 9.02 5.44 -1.72
C GLN A 30 8.93 3.98 -2.18
N LEU A 31 7.73 3.48 -2.49
CA LEU A 31 7.55 2.13 -3.03
C LEU A 31 8.18 2.00 -4.42
N GLU A 32 8.05 3.00 -5.30
CA GLU A 32 8.69 2.98 -6.62
C GLU A 32 10.23 2.98 -6.51
N GLU A 33 10.79 3.82 -5.63
CA GLU A 33 12.22 3.88 -5.34
C GLU A 33 12.69 2.54 -4.75
N ALA A 34 11.94 1.96 -3.82
CA ALA A 34 12.26 0.70 -3.21
C ALA A 34 12.15 -0.48 -4.20
N ARG A 35 11.19 -0.46 -5.12
CA ARG A 35 11.10 -1.44 -6.23
C ARG A 35 12.34 -1.39 -7.11
N GLN A 36 12.86 -0.20 -7.42
CA GLN A 36 14.08 -0.06 -8.21
C GLN A 36 15.31 -0.57 -7.46
N GLN A 37 15.37 -0.40 -6.13
CA GLN A 37 16.51 -0.81 -5.31
C GLN A 37 16.52 -2.30 -4.97
N TYR A 38 15.37 -2.87 -4.60
CA TYR A 38 15.23 -4.23 -4.10
C TYR A 38 14.70 -5.22 -5.15
N GLY A 39 14.29 -4.71 -6.31
CA GLY A 39 13.62 -5.49 -7.34
C GLY A 39 12.14 -5.71 -7.02
N ASP A 40 11.44 -6.15 -8.05
CA ASP A 40 10.02 -6.44 -8.00
C ASP A 40 9.84 -7.96 -7.80
N ARG A 41 9.46 -8.37 -6.58
CA ARG A 41 9.48 -9.77 -6.13
C ARG A 41 8.28 -10.55 -6.69
N GLY A 42 8.27 -10.75 -8.01
CA GLY A 42 7.20 -11.41 -8.74
C GLY A 42 5.91 -10.59 -8.75
N THR A 43 5.97 -9.33 -9.21
CA THR A 43 4.87 -8.35 -9.28
C THR A 43 4.31 -7.86 -7.97
N MET A 44 4.75 -8.40 -6.83
CA MET A 44 4.19 -8.08 -5.52
C MET A 44 4.34 -6.59 -5.13
N ILE A 45 5.45 -5.93 -5.50
CA ILE A 45 5.63 -4.51 -5.19
C ILE A 45 4.85 -3.63 -6.16
N GLU A 46 4.82 -3.99 -7.43
CA GLU A 46 3.94 -3.35 -8.42
C GLU A 46 2.46 -3.44 -8.02
N ASP A 47 1.99 -4.58 -7.51
CA ASP A 47 0.63 -4.76 -7.01
C ASP A 47 0.36 -3.87 -5.79
N VAL A 48 1.31 -3.77 -4.85
CA VAL A 48 1.23 -2.80 -3.74
C VAL A 48 1.11 -1.38 -4.26
N ILE A 49 1.96 -0.95 -5.20
CA ILE A 49 1.93 0.40 -5.77
C ILE A 49 0.58 0.68 -6.43
N ARG A 50 0.04 -0.27 -7.21
CA ARG A 50 -1.27 -0.15 -7.85
C ARG A 50 -2.39 0.00 -6.83
N SER A 51 -2.42 -0.86 -5.81
CA SER A 51 -3.46 -0.82 -4.78
C SER A 51 -3.39 0.45 -3.94
N VAL A 52 -2.20 0.89 -3.53
CA VAL A 52 -2.01 2.16 -2.79
C VAL A 52 -2.39 3.37 -3.66
N THR A 53 -2.08 3.35 -4.96
CA THR A 53 -2.52 4.38 -5.91
C THR A 53 -4.05 4.41 -6.03
N HIS A 54 -4.68 3.24 -6.07
CA HIS A 54 -6.14 3.14 -6.10
C HIS A 54 -6.75 3.72 -4.82
N ALA A 55 -6.22 3.36 -3.64
CA ALA A 55 -6.63 3.91 -2.35
C ALA A 55 -6.44 5.44 -2.29
N ARG A 56 -5.34 5.96 -2.84
CA ARG A 56 -5.06 7.40 -2.94
C ARG A 56 -6.09 8.16 -3.76
N ASN A 57 -6.55 7.60 -4.87
CA ASN A 57 -7.62 8.20 -5.69
C ASN A 57 -8.99 8.03 -5.03
N ALA A 58 -9.21 6.90 -4.35
CA ALA A 58 -10.42 6.64 -3.59
C ALA A 58 -10.55 7.55 -2.35
N ARG A 59 -9.43 7.99 -1.76
CA ARG A 59 -9.40 8.97 -0.66
C ARG A 59 -10.19 10.23 -1.00
N GLU A 60 -10.03 10.77 -2.21
CA GLU A 60 -10.76 11.96 -2.65
C GLU A 60 -12.27 11.70 -2.69
N GLN A 61 -12.68 10.50 -3.09
CA GLN A 61 -14.08 10.09 -3.06
C GLN A 61 -14.59 9.87 -1.62
N LEU A 62 -13.75 9.35 -0.73
CA LEU A 62 -14.06 9.11 0.68
C LEU A 62 -14.23 10.44 1.44
N GLU A 63 -13.39 11.43 1.15
CA GLU A 63 -13.46 12.80 1.69
C GLU A 63 -14.74 13.51 1.27
N HIS A 64 -15.15 13.36 0.00
CA HIS A 64 -16.30 14.09 -0.55
C HIS A 64 -17.65 13.38 -0.36
N ALA A 65 -17.69 12.05 -0.40
CA ALA A 65 -18.94 11.29 -0.46
C ALA A 65 -19.13 10.28 0.68
N GLY A 66 -18.09 10.00 1.49
CA GLY A 66 -18.14 8.96 2.53
C GLY A 66 -18.50 7.58 1.97
N ASP A 67 -18.08 7.31 0.73
CA ASP A 67 -18.58 6.20 -0.08
C ASP A 67 -17.94 4.86 0.32
N ILE A 68 -18.74 3.79 0.33
CA ILE A 68 -18.36 2.42 0.70
C ILE A 68 -17.34 1.87 -0.31
N SER A 69 -17.45 2.28 -1.57
CA SER A 69 -16.51 1.93 -2.64
C SER A 69 -15.08 2.34 -2.31
N SER A 70 -14.92 3.45 -1.59
CA SER A 70 -13.61 3.95 -1.22
C SER A 70 -12.97 3.06 -0.14
N THR A 71 -13.74 2.57 0.83
CA THR A 71 -13.26 1.61 1.84
C THR A 71 -12.74 0.31 1.24
N ALA A 72 -13.33 -0.17 0.13
CA ALA A 72 -12.86 -1.36 -0.56
C ALA A 72 -11.43 -1.18 -1.11
N ALA A 73 -11.14 -0.03 -1.72
CA ALA A 73 -9.80 0.27 -2.24
C ALA A 73 -8.72 0.32 -1.14
N PHE A 74 -9.05 0.87 0.04
CA PHE A 74 -8.15 0.82 1.19
C PHE A 74 -7.93 -0.62 1.68
N GLY A 75 -8.99 -1.44 1.74
CA GLY A 75 -8.90 -2.85 2.11
C GLY A 75 -7.99 -3.65 1.18
N GLU A 76 -8.10 -3.46 -0.13
CA GLU A 76 -7.21 -4.10 -1.12
C GLU A 76 -5.75 -3.68 -0.93
N ALA A 77 -5.51 -2.39 -0.64
CA ALA A 77 -4.17 -1.88 -0.37
C ALA A 77 -3.56 -2.48 0.91
N PHE A 78 -4.33 -2.64 1.99
CA PHE A 78 -3.86 -3.32 3.21
C PHE A 78 -3.48 -4.77 2.94
N VAL A 79 -4.31 -5.52 2.22
CA VAL A 79 -4.03 -6.93 1.91
C VAL A 79 -2.74 -7.06 1.08
N ALA A 80 -2.56 -6.21 0.07
CA ALA A 80 -1.35 -6.22 -0.74
C ALA A 80 -0.09 -5.89 0.10
N LEU A 81 -0.19 -4.89 0.99
CA LEU A 81 0.90 -4.51 1.89
C LEU A 81 1.25 -5.63 2.87
N ASP A 82 0.26 -6.25 3.51
CA ASP A 82 0.51 -7.36 4.45
C ASP A 82 1.16 -8.55 3.74
N GLN A 83 0.69 -8.93 2.55
CA GLN A 83 1.33 -9.99 1.75
C GLN A 83 2.79 -9.65 1.38
N ALA A 84 3.05 -8.41 0.98
CA ALA A 84 4.40 -7.95 0.70
C ALA A 84 5.27 -8.01 1.97
N ILE A 85 4.79 -7.49 3.10
CA ILE A 85 5.51 -7.50 4.38
C ILE A 85 5.84 -8.93 4.81
N GLU A 86 4.90 -9.86 4.69
CA GLU A 86 5.10 -11.28 4.98
C GLU A 86 6.18 -11.89 4.09
N SER A 87 6.12 -11.63 2.78
CA SER A 87 7.14 -12.08 1.83
C SER A 87 8.54 -11.60 2.20
N TYR A 88 8.70 -10.33 2.62
CA TYR A 88 9.99 -9.80 3.08
C TYR A 88 10.36 -10.18 4.52
N THR A 89 9.44 -10.75 5.31
CA THR A 89 9.71 -11.20 6.69
C THR A 89 10.07 -12.69 6.73
N ASN A 90 9.46 -13.52 5.88
CA ASN A 90 9.78 -14.94 5.74
C ASN A 90 10.35 -15.22 4.34
N PRO A 91 11.69 -15.36 4.20
CA PRO A 91 12.27 -15.84 2.95
C PRO A 91 11.97 -17.32 2.66
N ASP A 92 11.41 -18.06 3.62
CA ASP A 92 11.20 -19.52 3.61
C ASP A 92 9.78 -19.92 3.16
N ASN A 93 9.26 -19.28 2.12
CA ASN A 93 7.99 -19.68 1.48
C ASN A 93 8.24 -20.39 0.13
N ASP A 94 9.28 -21.23 0.11
CA ASP A 94 9.48 -22.24 -0.92
C ASP A 94 8.52 -23.41 -0.61
N PRO A 95 7.52 -23.69 -1.46
CA PRO A 95 6.74 -24.92 -1.30
C PRO A 95 7.65 -26.11 -1.60
N VAL A 96 7.84 -26.99 -0.61
CA VAL A 96 8.46 -28.32 -0.78
C VAL A 96 7.60 -29.26 -1.60
#